data_AF-A0A939BDM6-F1
#
_entry.id   AF-A0A939BDM6-F1
#
_cell.length_a   1.000
_cell.length_b   1.000
_cell.length_c   1.000
_cell.angle_alpha   90.00
_cell.angle_beta   90.00
_cell.angle_gamma   90.00
#
_symmetry.space_group_name_H-M   'P 1'
#
loop_
_entity.id
_entity.type
_entity.pdbx_description
1 polymer ?
#
loop_
_entity_poly.entity_id
_entity_poly.type
_entity_poly.pdbx_seq_one_letter_code
_entity_poly.pdbx_strand_id
1 'polypeptide(L)'
;MDFHQQLAHTKKYAEAFWQKEMIDRPYVCVTAPIKPVAFSWSPAKSFDVCMREAYDEILIPYQNLIDHTFFGGEALPNLELTLGPDQYAAFLGGTIEASSENVTTWVHPFIDDWSDFHAQIDRSPDGYFEKLKRFFEYAAKQASGRFLLNMLDLHSNMDALSAMRGAQNLCFDLIDSDEEIHRVLKEVNDTYESVFQMVYEAGGMKEAGTIGWSPIYCSQKSAVLQCDFSCLIGPEHANEFVFPAIEYKASFTGSQHLSLRWKRCTAPFGYNSFARLYRLYSMGVRCRTAAYA
;
A
#
# COMPACT_ATOMS: atom_id res chain seq x y z
N MET A 1 -16.91 -1.15 21.84
CA MET A 1 -15.78 -2.10 21.90
C MET A 1 -14.65 -1.46 22.69
N ASP A 2 -13.97 -2.19 23.57
CA ASP A 2 -12.70 -1.72 24.14
C ASP A 2 -11.58 -1.98 23.11
N PHE A 3 -11.07 -0.91 22.50
CA PHE A 3 -10.05 -1.00 21.45
C PHE A 3 -8.74 -1.63 21.94
N HIS A 4 -8.31 -1.32 23.18
CA HIS A 4 -7.05 -1.83 23.71
C HIS A 4 -7.14 -3.33 23.96
N GLN A 5 -8.27 -3.81 24.49
CA GLN A 5 -8.51 -5.25 24.65
C GLN A 5 -8.57 -5.97 23.30
N GLN A 6 -9.29 -5.39 22.33
CA GLN A 6 -9.39 -5.96 20.98
C GLN A 6 -8.04 -6.00 20.26
N LEU A 7 -7.22 -4.95 20.40
CA LEU A 7 -5.88 -4.89 19.84
C LEU A 7 -4.94 -5.91 20.48
N ALA A 8 -4.97 -6.06 21.81
CA ALA A 8 -4.18 -7.07 22.51
C ALA A 8 -4.56 -8.50 22.10
N HIS A 9 -5.87 -8.77 21.96
CA HIS A 9 -6.38 -10.03 21.42
C HIS A 9 -5.88 -10.26 19.98
N THR A 10 -6.09 -9.29 19.10
CA THR A 10 -5.73 -9.35 17.69
C THR A 10 -4.23 -9.57 17.51
N LYS A 11 -3.39 -8.89 18.28
CA LYS A 11 -1.94 -9.03 18.25
C LYS A 11 -1.49 -10.48 18.45
N LYS A 12 -2.07 -11.19 19.43
CA LYS A 12 -1.75 -12.60 19.69
C LYS A 12 -2.01 -13.49 18.47
N TYR A 13 -3.18 -13.33 17.83
CA TYR A 13 -3.57 -14.14 16.67
C TYR A 13 -2.84 -13.73 15.40
N ALA A 14 -2.57 -12.43 15.23
CA ALA A 14 -1.75 -11.92 14.14
C ALA A 14 -0.33 -12.50 14.20
N GLU A 15 0.32 -12.47 15.36
CA GLU A 15 1.66 -13.06 15.53
C GLU A 15 1.68 -14.53 15.15
N ALA A 16 0.73 -15.34 15.64
CA ALA A 16 0.60 -16.74 15.22
C ALA A 16 0.39 -16.89 13.71
N PHE A 17 -0.48 -16.05 13.11
CA PHE A 17 -0.70 -16.04 11.66
C PHE A 17 0.61 -15.80 10.90
N TRP A 18 1.39 -14.80 11.28
CA TRP A 18 2.67 -14.49 10.64
C TRP A 18 3.73 -15.58 10.86
N GLN A 19 3.72 -16.24 12.03
CA GLN A 19 4.59 -17.40 12.30
C GLN A 19 4.16 -18.70 11.62
N LYS A 20 3.04 -18.69 10.88
CA LYS A 20 2.43 -19.90 10.29
C LYS A 20 1.95 -20.91 11.32
N GLU A 21 1.63 -20.42 12.51
CA GLU A 21 1.07 -21.18 13.59
C GLU A 21 -0.46 -21.01 13.62
N MET A 22 -1.12 -21.92 14.30
CA MET A 22 -2.54 -21.86 14.58
C MET A 22 -2.71 -22.01 16.08
N ILE A 23 -3.41 -21.08 16.71
CA ILE A 23 -3.69 -21.15 18.15
C ILE A 23 -4.78 -22.19 18.39
N ASP A 24 -5.97 -21.93 17.86
CA ASP A 24 -7.17 -22.75 18.03
C ASP A 24 -8.11 -22.67 16.80
N ARG A 25 -8.08 -21.56 16.07
CA ARG A 25 -8.80 -21.33 14.81
C ARG A 25 -7.99 -20.45 13.84
N PRO A 26 -8.40 -20.35 12.57
CA PRO A 26 -7.83 -19.36 11.65
C PRO A 26 -8.03 -17.92 12.13
N TYR A 27 -7.16 -17.03 11.65
CA TYR A 27 -7.33 -15.57 11.77
C TYR A 27 -8.53 -15.14 10.92
N VAL A 28 -9.53 -14.52 11.55
CA VAL A 28 -10.79 -14.15 10.89
C VAL A 28 -11.18 -12.74 11.33
N CYS A 29 -11.42 -11.86 10.37
CA CYS A 29 -11.99 -10.54 10.60
C CYS A 29 -13.45 -10.54 10.17
N VAL A 30 -14.37 -10.28 11.10
CA VAL A 30 -15.80 -10.08 10.79
C VAL A 30 -16.22 -8.70 11.25
N THR A 31 -16.88 -7.95 10.37
CA THR A 31 -17.58 -6.72 10.74
C THR A 31 -19.06 -6.84 10.42
N ALA A 32 -19.90 -6.25 11.27
CA ALA A 32 -21.35 -6.20 11.04
C ALA A 32 -21.94 -4.91 11.62
N PRO A 33 -22.97 -4.30 11.00
CA PRO A 33 -23.62 -3.14 11.58
C PRO A 33 -24.38 -3.55 12.85
N ILE A 34 -24.15 -2.85 13.96
CA ILE A 34 -24.99 -2.91 15.18
C ILE A 34 -26.23 -2.04 14.97
N LYS A 35 -26.04 -0.87 14.35
CA LYS A 35 -27.11 0.01 13.87
C LYS A 35 -26.76 0.52 12.46
N PRO A 36 -27.75 0.85 11.63
CA PRO A 36 -27.49 1.48 10.35
C PRO A 36 -26.84 2.85 10.58
N VAL A 37 -25.75 3.11 9.88
CA VAL A 37 -25.16 4.44 9.76
C VAL A 37 -25.15 4.84 8.29
N ALA A 38 -25.45 6.11 8.01
CA ALA A 38 -25.52 6.63 6.64
C ALA A 38 -24.14 6.78 5.96
N PHE A 39 -23.06 6.61 6.72
CA PHE A 39 -21.70 6.71 6.21
C PHE A 39 -21.23 5.38 5.63
N SER A 40 -20.80 5.40 4.37
CA SER A 40 -19.97 4.38 3.75
C SER A 40 -18.63 5.02 3.40
N TRP A 41 -17.54 4.40 3.85
CA TRP A 41 -16.22 4.77 3.33
C TRP A 41 -16.13 4.37 1.85
N SER A 42 -15.43 5.17 1.06
CA SER A 42 -15.04 4.84 -0.31
C SER A 42 -13.66 5.42 -0.61
N PRO A 43 -12.89 4.78 -1.51
CA PRO A 43 -11.61 5.34 -1.96
C PRO A 43 -11.79 6.75 -2.56
N ALA A 44 -12.83 6.96 -3.39
CA ALA A 44 -13.14 8.25 -3.98
C ALA A 44 -13.28 9.38 -2.95
N LYS A 45 -13.94 9.10 -1.81
CA LYS A 45 -14.06 10.07 -0.73
C LYS A 45 -12.71 10.40 -0.10
N SER A 46 -11.86 9.39 0.09
CA SER A 46 -10.49 9.62 0.55
C SER A 46 -9.70 10.51 -0.42
N PHE A 47 -9.74 10.22 -1.72
CA PHE A 47 -9.00 10.99 -2.73
C PHE A 47 -9.37 12.48 -2.67
N ASP A 48 -10.68 12.74 -2.65
CA ASP A 48 -11.25 14.08 -2.64
C ASP A 48 -10.89 14.87 -1.36
N VAL A 49 -11.05 14.26 -0.17
CA VAL A 49 -10.70 14.95 1.09
C VAL A 49 -9.19 15.15 1.25
N CYS A 50 -8.36 14.25 0.70
CA CYS A 50 -6.91 14.43 0.64
C CYS A 50 -6.55 15.64 -0.24
N MET A 51 -7.16 15.76 -1.43
CA MET A 51 -6.87 16.84 -2.38
C MET A 51 -7.34 18.21 -1.88
N ARG A 52 -8.53 18.27 -1.26
CA ARG A 52 -9.14 19.49 -0.69
C ARG A 52 -8.69 19.82 0.73
N GLU A 53 -7.94 18.92 1.37
CA GLU A 53 -7.56 18.99 2.79
C GLU A 53 -8.76 19.11 3.75
N ALA A 54 -9.88 18.47 3.39
CA ALA A 54 -11.14 18.50 4.15
C ALA A 54 -11.28 17.30 5.10
N TYR A 55 -10.29 17.11 5.98
CA TYR A 55 -10.06 15.90 6.76
C TYR A 55 -11.26 15.41 7.59
N ASP A 56 -11.99 16.33 8.21
CA ASP A 56 -13.11 16.00 9.09
C ASP A 56 -14.31 15.37 8.36
N GLU A 57 -14.42 15.58 7.04
CA GLU A 57 -15.49 14.99 6.23
C GLU A 57 -15.45 13.46 6.19
N ILE A 58 -14.28 12.85 6.44
CA ILE A 58 -14.14 11.39 6.56
C ILE A 58 -13.93 10.95 8.02
N LEU A 59 -13.18 11.71 8.82
CA LEU A 59 -12.81 11.32 10.18
C LEU A 59 -13.99 11.32 11.14
N ILE A 60 -14.87 12.33 11.10
CA ILE A 60 -16.03 12.40 12.00
C ILE A 60 -17.03 11.28 11.68
N PRO A 61 -17.45 11.07 10.41
CA PRO A 61 -18.36 9.98 10.09
C PRO A 61 -17.77 8.59 10.35
N TYR A 62 -16.46 8.41 10.14
CA TYR A 62 -15.78 7.14 10.40
C TYR A 62 -15.77 6.79 11.90
N GLN A 63 -15.53 7.77 12.78
CA GLN A 63 -15.64 7.55 14.23
C GLN A 63 -17.05 7.12 14.65
N ASN A 64 -18.09 7.75 14.07
CA ASN A 64 -19.47 7.33 14.30
C ASN A 64 -19.74 5.91 13.75
N LEU A 65 -19.13 5.52 12.63
CA LEU A 65 -19.22 4.15 12.10
C LEU A 65 -18.63 3.12 13.07
N ILE A 66 -17.48 3.41 13.69
CA ILE A 66 -16.86 2.52 14.68
C ILE A 66 -17.82 2.24 15.84
N ASP A 67 -18.47 3.27 16.39
CA ASP A 67 -19.38 3.14 17.53
C ASP A 67 -20.64 2.32 17.21
N HIS A 68 -20.94 2.14 15.92
CA HIS A 68 -22.10 1.40 15.42
C HIS A 68 -21.73 0.11 14.66
N THR A 69 -20.48 -0.33 14.75
CA THR A 69 -19.98 -1.54 14.08
C THR A 69 -19.55 -2.58 15.12
N PHE A 70 -19.99 -3.82 14.90
CA PHE A 70 -19.50 -4.99 15.59
C PHE A 70 -18.19 -5.42 14.95
N PHE A 71 -17.17 -5.66 15.77
CA PHE A 71 -15.87 -6.17 15.35
C PHE A 71 -15.67 -7.55 16.01
N GLY A 72 -15.74 -8.60 15.20
CA GLY A 72 -15.61 -9.99 15.61
C GLY A 72 -14.31 -10.63 15.15
N GLY A 73 -13.82 -11.60 15.94
CA GLY A 73 -12.53 -12.24 15.71
C GLY A 73 -11.39 -11.24 15.89
N GLU A 74 -10.52 -11.11 14.88
CA GLU A 74 -9.37 -10.22 14.85
C GLU A 74 -9.64 -8.93 14.05
N ALA A 75 -10.91 -8.61 13.79
CA ALA A 75 -11.27 -7.35 13.17
C ALA A 75 -10.87 -6.18 14.08
N LEU A 76 -10.17 -5.20 13.51
CA LEU A 76 -9.86 -3.93 14.14
C LEU A 76 -10.45 -2.79 13.31
N PRO A 77 -11.00 -1.74 13.94
CA PRO A 77 -11.31 -0.52 13.21
C PRO A 77 -10.01 0.04 12.63
N ASN A 78 -9.97 0.19 11.30
CA ASN A 78 -8.85 0.74 10.57
C ASN A 78 -9.36 1.62 9.42
N LEU A 79 -8.65 2.71 9.14
CA LEU A 79 -9.04 3.69 8.12
C LEU A 79 -7.93 3.84 7.09
N GLU A 80 -8.30 3.65 5.82
CA GLU A 80 -7.44 3.97 4.71
C GLU A 80 -7.59 5.45 4.32
N LEU A 81 -6.45 6.14 4.32
CA LEU A 81 -6.28 7.49 3.82
C LEU A 81 -5.30 7.41 2.66
N THR A 82 -5.79 7.63 1.45
CA THR A 82 -5.07 7.40 0.21
C THR A 82 -5.43 8.47 -0.83
N LEU A 83 -4.51 8.71 -1.77
CA LEU A 83 -4.74 9.47 -3.01
C LEU A 83 -4.97 8.54 -4.21
N GLY A 84 -5.07 7.24 -3.96
CA GLY A 84 -5.36 6.19 -4.93
C GLY A 84 -4.10 5.55 -5.51
N PRO A 85 -4.25 4.68 -6.54
CA PRO A 85 -3.18 3.80 -6.99
C PRO A 85 -1.98 4.57 -7.58
N ASP A 86 -2.22 5.67 -8.28
CA ASP A 86 -1.17 6.45 -8.96
C ASP A 86 -0.51 7.50 -8.05
N GLN A 87 -0.83 7.51 -6.75
CA GLN A 87 -0.31 8.51 -5.81
C GLN A 87 1.22 8.59 -5.79
N TYR A 88 1.91 7.48 -6.07
CA TYR A 88 3.36 7.46 -6.07
C TYR A 88 3.97 8.25 -7.24
N ALA A 89 3.38 8.14 -8.44
CA ALA A 89 3.76 8.98 -9.57
C ALA A 89 3.48 10.46 -9.28
N ALA A 90 2.41 10.76 -8.54
CA ALA A 90 2.10 12.11 -8.12
C ALA A 90 3.09 12.68 -7.10
N PHE A 91 3.62 11.84 -6.20
CA PHE A 91 4.72 12.24 -5.31
C PHE A 91 5.99 12.59 -6.09
N LEU A 92 6.11 12.15 -7.35
CA LEU A 92 7.25 12.41 -8.23
C LEU A 92 6.98 13.49 -9.29
N GLY A 93 5.90 14.28 -9.12
CA GLY A 93 5.57 15.41 -10.00
C GLY A 93 4.36 15.20 -10.91
N GLY A 94 3.72 14.03 -10.87
CA GLY A 94 2.48 13.78 -11.60
C GLY A 94 1.27 14.55 -11.06
N THR A 95 0.34 14.92 -11.93
CA THR A 95 -0.95 15.49 -11.52
C THR A 95 -2.00 14.39 -11.41
N ILE A 96 -2.67 14.27 -10.26
CA ILE A 96 -3.74 13.29 -10.04
C ILE A 96 -5.09 13.85 -10.50
N GLU A 97 -5.82 13.06 -11.27
CA GLU A 97 -7.24 13.23 -11.55
C GLU A 97 -8.06 12.09 -10.92
N ALA A 98 -9.11 12.43 -10.17
CA ALA A 98 -10.04 11.44 -9.62
C ALA A 98 -11.15 11.11 -10.64
N SER A 99 -11.31 9.83 -10.96
CA SER A 99 -12.40 9.35 -11.81
C SER A 99 -13.69 9.23 -11.00
N SER A 100 -14.67 10.05 -11.32
CA SER A 100 -16.02 9.99 -10.74
C SER A 100 -16.77 8.71 -11.12
N GLU A 101 -16.41 8.08 -12.24
CA GLU A 101 -17.07 6.87 -12.76
C GLU A 101 -16.46 5.58 -12.20
N ASN A 102 -15.14 5.50 -12.10
CA ASN A 102 -14.42 4.24 -11.84
C ASN A 102 -13.91 4.09 -10.38
N VAL A 103 -14.19 5.06 -9.50
CA VAL A 103 -13.74 5.06 -8.09
C VAL A 103 -12.22 4.81 -7.99
N THR A 104 -11.46 5.51 -8.84
CA THR A 104 -10.00 5.42 -8.91
C THR A 104 -9.42 6.81 -9.17
N THR A 105 -8.10 6.92 -9.07
CA THR A 105 -7.36 8.07 -9.55
C THR A 105 -6.39 7.67 -10.65
N TRP A 106 -6.07 8.63 -11.50
CA TRP A 106 -5.12 8.49 -12.59
C TRP A 106 -4.11 9.62 -12.52
N VAL A 107 -2.87 9.34 -12.90
CA VAL A 107 -1.91 10.38 -13.27
C VAL A 107 -1.89 10.49 -14.80
N HIS A 108 -1.98 11.71 -15.31
CA HIS A 108 -1.71 11.94 -16.73
C HIS A 108 -0.22 11.67 -16.99
N PRO A 109 0.12 10.77 -17.94
CA PRO A 109 1.51 10.54 -18.28
C PRO A 109 2.19 11.86 -18.64
N PHE A 110 3.37 12.08 -18.07
CA PHE A 110 4.14 13.31 -18.20
C PHE A 110 5.61 13.06 -18.57
N ILE A 111 5.97 11.79 -18.80
CA ILE A 111 7.28 11.39 -19.27
C ILE A 111 7.21 11.03 -20.75
N ASP A 112 7.84 11.86 -21.57
CA ASP A 112 8.05 11.60 -23.00
C ASP A 112 9.39 10.91 -23.27
N ASP A 113 10.43 11.30 -22.50
CA ASP A 113 11.78 10.75 -22.54
C ASP A 113 12.30 10.60 -21.10
N TRP A 114 12.95 9.48 -20.80
CA TRP A 114 13.52 9.19 -19.49
C TRP A 114 14.82 9.95 -19.24
N SER A 115 15.57 10.34 -20.28
CA SER A 115 16.92 10.92 -20.14
C SER A 115 16.96 12.16 -19.24
N ASP A 116 15.88 12.95 -19.27
CA ASP A 116 15.76 14.22 -18.55
C ASP A 116 15.04 14.06 -17.20
N PHE A 117 14.55 12.86 -16.90
CA PHE A 117 13.83 12.57 -15.67
C PHE A 117 14.78 12.03 -14.59
N HIS A 118 14.68 12.64 -13.41
CA HIS A 118 15.27 12.13 -12.19
C HIS A 118 14.23 12.04 -11.08
N ALA A 119 14.06 10.86 -10.49
CA ALA A 119 13.02 10.66 -9.49
C ALA A 119 13.37 11.43 -8.20
N GLN A 120 12.53 12.41 -7.85
CA GLN A 120 12.61 13.16 -6.60
C GLN A 120 11.21 13.38 -6.05
N ILE A 121 11.06 13.23 -4.73
CA ILE A 121 9.78 13.53 -4.07
C ILE A 121 9.53 15.03 -4.17
N ASP A 122 8.38 15.44 -4.70
CA ASP A 122 7.90 16.80 -4.64
C ASP A 122 7.60 17.19 -3.18
N ARG A 123 8.46 18.06 -2.64
CA ARG A 123 8.36 18.63 -1.29
C ARG A 123 7.73 20.01 -1.27
N SER A 124 7.14 20.45 -2.38
CA SER A 124 6.40 21.71 -2.40
C SER A 124 5.25 21.66 -1.37
N PRO A 125 4.89 22.80 -0.73
CA PRO A 125 3.81 22.81 0.27
C PRO A 125 2.47 22.30 -0.26
N ASP A 126 2.22 22.50 -1.56
CA ASP A 126 1.01 22.09 -2.28
C ASP A 126 1.12 20.69 -2.92
N GLY A 127 2.32 20.09 -2.88
CA GLY A 127 2.59 18.76 -3.41
C GLY A 127 1.82 17.67 -2.69
N TYR A 128 1.47 16.61 -3.43
CA TYR A 128 0.64 15.52 -2.92
C TYR A 128 1.26 14.78 -1.74
N PHE A 129 2.59 14.68 -1.68
CA PHE A 129 3.31 14.08 -0.56
C PHE A 129 3.06 14.86 0.74
N GLU A 130 3.23 16.18 0.72
CA GLU A 130 3.07 17.01 1.91
C GLU A 130 1.60 17.14 2.32
N LYS A 131 0.66 17.17 1.36
CA LYS A 131 -0.79 17.08 1.64
C LYS A 131 -1.16 15.80 2.38
N LEU A 132 -0.71 14.64 1.88
CA LEU A 132 -1.02 13.36 2.51
C LEU A 132 -0.36 13.25 3.89
N LYS A 133 0.89 13.71 4.04
CA LYS A 133 1.59 13.76 5.33
C LYS A 133 0.81 14.56 6.37
N ARG A 134 0.34 15.78 6.03
CA ARG A 134 -0.48 16.61 6.93
C ARG A 134 -1.76 15.90 7.34
N PHE A 135 -2.38 15.17 6.42
CA PHE A 135 -3.58 14.41 6.73
C PHE A 135 -3.29 13.25 7.70
N PHE A 136 -2.24 12.47 7.48
CA PHE A 136 -1.85 11.41 8.41
C PHE A 136 -1.55 11.98 9.82
N GLU A 137 -0.79 13.08 9.92
CA GLU A 137 -0.49 13.74 11.19
C GLU A 137 -1.75 14.25 11.91
N TYR A 138 -2.73 14.77 11.15
CA TYR A 138 -4.02 15.20 11.70
C TYR A 138 -4.86 13.99 12.17
N ALA A 139 -4.94 12.95 11.35
CA ALA A 139 -5.73 11.76 11.61
C ALA A 139 -5.16 10.93 12.77
N ALA A 140 -3.84 10.85 12.92
CA ALA A 140 -3.20 10.07 13.99
C ALA A 140 -3.58 10.58 15.39
N LYS A 141 -3.77 11.90 15.54
CA LYS A 141 -4.25 12.51 16.79
C LYS A 141 -5.67 12.04 17.15
N GLN A 142 -6.52 11.84 16.15
CA GLN A 142 -7.90 11.37 16.31
C GLN A 142 -8.00 9.84 16.45
N ALA A 143 -7.05 9.11 15.86
CA ALA A 143 -7.01 7.65 15.84
C ALA A 143 -6.61 7.05 17.20
N SER A 144 -5.82 7.78 17.99
CA SER A 144 -5.23 7.30 19.24
C SER A 144 -6.24 6.60 20.16
N GLY A 145 -6.02 5.30 20.40
CA GLY A 145 -6.85 4.47 21.26
C GLY A 145 -8.24 4.13 20.70
N ARG A 146 -8.54 4.43 19.43
CA ARG A 146 -9.85 4.18 18.82
C ARG A 146 -9.79 3.37 17.53
N PHE A 147 -8.82 3.62 16.66
CA PHE A 147 -8.64 2.92 15.39
C PHE A 147 -7.21 3.01 14.88
N LEU A 148 -6.89 2.22 13.86
CA LEU A 148 -5.59 2.25 13.18
C LEU A 148 -5.68 3.03 11.86
N LEU A 149 -4.59 3.69 11.46
CA LEU A 149 -4.44 4.20 10.10
C LEU A 149 -3.73 3.15 9.25
N ASN A 150 -4.15 3.00 8.00
CA ASN A 150 -3.54 2.03 7.12
C ASN A 150 -2.19 2.51 6.58
N MET A 151 -1.22 1.61 6.54
CA MET A 151 -0.08 1.73 5.65
C MET A 151 -0.58 1.77 4.21
N LEU A 152 -0.02 2.69 3.42
CA LEU A 152 -0.40 2.89 2.03
C LEU A 152 -0.08 1.67 1.17
N ASP A 153 -0.93 1.45 0.17
CA ASP A 153 -0.54 0.69 -1.02
C ASP A 153 0.31 1.60 -1.92
N LEU A 154 1.62 1.38 -1.91
CA LEU A 154 2.57 2.38 -2.40
C LEU A 154 2.83 2.32 -3.91
N HIS A 155 2.57 1.23 -4.64
CA HIS A 155 2.78 1.16 -6.10
C HIS A 155 4.12 1.75 -6.61
N SER A 156 5.17 1.66 -5.80
CA SER A 156 6.43 2.41 -5.94
C SER A 156 7.47 1.78 -6.86
N ASN A 157 7.04 0.96 -7.82
CA ASN A 157 7.92 0.20 -8.72
C ASN A 157 7.54 0.45 -10.18
N MET A 158 7.53 -0.58 -11.03
CA MET A 158 7.05 -0.48 -12.41
C MET A 158 5.63 0.10 -12.51
N ASP A 159 4.82 0.01 -11.46
CA ASP A 159 3.50 0.68 -11.42
C ASP A 159 3.64 2.20 -11.48
N ALA A 160 4.58 2.79 -10.73
CA ALA A 160 4.86 4.23 -10.78
C ALA A 160 5.40 4.63 -12.15
N LEU A 161 6.33 3.87 -12.73
CA LEU A 161 6.83 4.14 -14.09
C LEU A 161 5.67 4.05 -15.11
N SER A 162 4.79 3.06 -14.97
CA SER A 162 3.64 2.87 -15.85
C SER A 162 2.67 4.04 -15.77
N ALA A 163 2.45 4.60 -14.58
CA ALA A 163 1.62 5.79 -14.40
C ALA A 163 2.27 7.04 -15.00
N MET A 164 3.59 7.21 -14.85
CA MET A 164 4.33 8.38 -15.38
C MET A 164 4.48 8.37 -16.91
N ARG A 165 4.63 7.20 -17.52
CA ARG A 165 4.95 7.01 -18.95
C ARG A 165 3.79 6.52 -19.82
N GLY A 166 2.80 5.92 -19.18
CA GLY A 166 1.77 5.12 -19.84
C GLY A 166 2.26 3.68 -20.08
N ALA A 167 1.39 2.72 -19.75
CA ALA A 167 1.74 1.30 -19.76
C ALA A 167 2.26 0.79 -21.11
N GLN A 168 1.65 1.22 -22.22
CA GLN A 168 2.06 0.80 -23.56
C GLN A 168 3.48 1.28 -23.90
N ASN A 169 3.77 2.56 -23.63
CA ASN A 169 5.09 3.13 -23.94
C ASN A 169 6.16 2.51 -23.05
N LEU A 170 5.87 2.27 -21.77
CA LEU A 170 6.78 1.55 -20.88
C LEU A 170 7.10 0.13 -21.39
N CYS A 171 6.12 -0.57 -21.98
CA CYS A 171 6.38 -1.87 -22.62
C CYS A 171 7.35 -1.77 -23.81
N PHE A 172 7.31 -0.69 -24.59
CA PHE A 172 8.28 -0.46 -25.66
C PHE A 172 9.64 -0.04 -25.10
N ASP A 173 9.68 0.84 -24.10
CA ASP A 173 10.92 1.29 -23.47
C ASP A 173 11.71 0.12 -22.85
N LEU A 174 11.03 -0.92 -22.35
CA LEU A 174 11.68 -2.15 -21.86
C LEU A 174 12.44 -2.94 -22.94
N ILE A 175 12.12 -2.73 -24.21
CA ILE A 175 12.77 -3.40 -25.34
C ILE A 175 13.84 -2.47 -25.95
N ASP A 176 13.52 -1.19 -26.07
CA ASP A 176 14.33 -0.23 -26.82
C ASP A 176 15.37 0.51 -25.95
N SER A 177 15.12 0.63 -24.64
CA SER A 177 15.85 1.51 -23.70
C SER A 177 15.96 0.91 -22.28
N ASP A 178 16.35 -0.36 -22.17
CA ASP A 178 16.41 -1.09 -20.88
C ASP A 178 17.35 -0.44 -19.84
N GLU A 179 18.50 0.10 -20.26
CA GLU A 179 19.45 0.81 -19.39
C GLU A 179 18.82 2.00 -18.68
N GLU A 180 18.03 2.81 -19.40
CA GLU A 180 17.33 3.96 -18.81
C GLU A 180 16.25 3.50 -17.82
N ILE A 181 15.51 2.43 -18.16
CA ILE A 181 14.51 1.87 -17.23
C ILE A 181 15.16 1.36 -15.94
N HIS A 182 16.32 0.71 -16.02
CA HIS A 182 17.09 0.31 -14.83
C HIS A 182 17.48 1.52 -13.97
N ARG A 183 17.96 2.59 -14.60
CA ARG A 183 18.33 3.82 -13.89
C ARG A 183 17.11 4.43 -13.18
N VAL A 184 16.02 4.72 -13.91
CA VAL A 184 14.87 5.40 -13.32
C VAL A 184 14.14 4.53 -12.31
N LEU A 185 14.07 3.21 -12.51
CA LEU A 185 13.49 2.30 -11.53
C LEU A 185 14.31 2.30 -10.23
N LYS A 186 15.65 2.36 -10.34
CA LYS A 186 16.51 2.50 -9.16
C LYS A 186 16.23 3.81 -8.43
N GLU A 187 16.19 4.94 -9.14
CA GLU A 187 15.92 6.25 -8.53
C GLU A 187 14.54 6.28 -7.84
N VAL A 188 13.51 5.73 -8.48
CA VAL A 188 12.17 5.60 -7.88
C VAL A 188 12.22 4.72 -6.63
N ASN A 189 12.91 3.57 -6.68
CA ASN A 189 13.09 2.71 -5.51
C ASN A 189 13.83 3.43 -4.38
N ASP A 190 14.86 4.24 -4.67
CA ASP A 190 15.61 4.99 -3.66
C ASP A 190 14.72 5.98 -2.88
N THR A 191 13.58 6.41 -3.44
CA THR A 191 12.59 7.25 -2.72
C THR A 191 11.70 6.47 -1.74
N TYR A 192 11.64 5.14 -1.85
CA TYR A 192 10.68 4.28 -1.13
C TYR A 192 10.75 4.42 0.38
N GLU A 193 11.94 4.40 0.95
CA GLU A 193 12.11 4.51 2.40
C GLU A 193 11.52 5.82 2.93
N SER A 194 11.75 6.93 2.22
CA SER A 194 11.23 8.23 2.62
C SER A 194 9.70 8.25 2.65
N VAL A 195 9.04 7.64 1.66
CA VAL A 195 7.56 7.60 1.62
C VAL A 195 7.02 6.64 2.66
N PHE A 196 7.61 5.45 2.78
CA PHE A 196 7.22 4.46 3.79
C PHE A 196 7.36 5.04 5.21
N GLN A 197 8.49 5.66 5.51
CA GLN A 197 8.78 6.22 6.82
C GLN A 197 7.88 7.41 7.13
N MET A 198 7.56 8.25 6.15
CA MET A 198 6.58 9.32 6.31
C MET A 198 5.24 8.77 6.82
N VAL A 199 4.70 7.73 6.16
CA VAL A 199 3.42 7.13 6.56
C VAL A 199 3.53 6.48 7.94
N TYR A 200 4.62 5.75 8.19
CA TYR A 200 4.86 5.05 9.45
C TYR A 200 4.94 6.00 10.65
N GLU A 201 5.63 7.13 10.49
CA GLU A 201 5.77 8.16 11.53
C GLU A 201 4.52 9.01 11.67
N ALA A 202 4.02 9.59 10.57
CA ALA A 202 2.86 10.48 10.60
C ALA A 202 1.60 9.74 11.08
N GLY A 203 1.49 8.44 10.77
CA GLY A 203 0.39 7.59 11.21
C GLY A 203 0.50 7.04 12.63
N GLY A 204 1.59 7.31 13.38
CA GLY A 204 1.78 6.78 14.74
C GLY A 204 1.91 5.25 14.80
N MET A 205 2.41 4.63 13.73
CA MET A 205 2.41 3.17 13.58
C MET A 205 3.49 2.47 14.40
N LYS A 206 4.46 3.23 14.93
CA LYS A 206 5.45 2.71 15.86
C LYS A 206 4.83 2.23 17.16
N GLU A 207 3.85 2.97 17.68
CA GLU A 207 3.13 2.66 18.91
C GLU A 207 1.93 1.77 18.63
N ALA A 208 1.20 2.02 17.53
CA ALA A 208 -0.05 1.34 17.23
C ALA A 208 0.15 -0.03 16.54
N GLY A 209 1.27 -0.23 15.84
CA GLY A 209 1.48 -1.29 14.86
C GLY A 209 1.02 -0.88 13.46
N THR A 210 1.25 -1.73 12.46
CA THR A 210 0.84 -1.49 11.07
C THR A 210 -0.31 -2.42 10.67
N ILE A 211 -1.14 -1.91 9.78
CA ILE A 211 -2.20 -2.64 9.08
C ILE A 211 -2.35 -2.00 7.71
N GLY A 212 -2.80 -2.72 6.69
CA GLY A 212 -3.08 -2.17 5.36
C GLY A 212 -4.51 -2.47 4.93
N TRP A 213 -4.82 -2.20 3.67
CA TRP A 213 -6.10 -2.57 3.07
C TRP A 213 -6.37 -4.09 3.17
N SER A 214 -5.32 -4.91 3.15
CA SER A 214 -5.39 -6.31 3.59
C SER A 214 -5.32 -6.32 5.13
N PRO A 215 -6.44 -6.59 5.83
CA PRO A 215 -6.63 -6.20 7.23
C PRO A 215 -6.00 -7.21 8.20
N ILE A 216 -4.71 -7.48 8.01
CA ILE A 216 -3.90 -8.34 8.87
C ILE A 216 -2.98 -7.42 9.67
N TYR A 217 -3.21 -7.36 10.97
CA TYR A 217 -2.42 -6.55 11.89
C TYR A 217 -0.97 -7.05 11.97
N CYS A 218 -0.03 -6.14 12.18
CA CYS A 218 1.36 -6.43 12.48
C CYS A 218 1.84 -5.50 13.61
N SER A 219 2.54 -6.05 14.61
CA SER A 219 3.13 -5.25 15.69
C SER A 219 4.44 -4.55 15.28
N GLN A 220 4.96 -4.84 14.09
CA GLN A 220 6.18 -4.29 13.51
C GLN A 220 5.86 -3.50 12.23
N LYS A 221 6.87 -3.09 11.47
CA LYS A 221 6.70 -2.51 10.13
C LYS A 221 6.15 -3.56 9.16
N SER A 222 5.04 -3.30 8.50
CA SER A 222 4.54 -4.11 7.36
C SER A 222 3.88 -3.24 6.30
N ALA A 223 3.93 -3.70 5.06
CA ALA A 223 3.15 -3.17 3.94
C ALA A 223 2.70 -4.34 3.04
N VAL A 224 1.66 -4.09 2.24
CA VAL A 224 1.33 -4.95 1.10
C VAL A 224 2.24 -4.53 -0.05
N LEU A 225 3.03 -5.46 -0.60
CA LEU A 225 3.84 -5.19 -1.79
C LEU A 225 3.21 -5.86 -3.00
N GLN A 226 3.13 -5.11 -4.10
CA GLN A 226 2.60 -5.58 -5.36
C GLN A 226 3.24 -4.84 -6.55
N CYS A 227 2.97 -5.35 -7.74
CA CYS A 227 3.27 -4.71 -9.02
C CYS A 227 2.21 -5.15 -10.02
N ASP A 228 1.24 -4.29 -10.29
CA ASP A 228 0.19 -4.57 -11.28
C ASP A 228 0.74 -4.62 -12.71
N PHE A 229 1.75 -3.81 -13.04
CA PHE A 229 2.41 -3.79 -14.34
C PHE A 229 3.04 -5.15 -14.72
N SER A 230 3.34 -6.00 -13.74
CA SER A 230 3.83 -7.36 -13.97
C SER A 230 2.90 -8.22 -14.85
N CYS A 231 1.62 -7.84 -14.96
CA CYS A 231 0.64 -8.50 -15.83
C CYS A 231 0.87 -8.27 -17.32
N LEU A 232 1.65 -7.24 -17.69
CA LEU A 232 1.90 -6.83 -19.07
C LEU A 232 3.24 -7.36 -19.61
N ILE A 233 4.04 -8.01 -18.77
CA ILE A 233 5.41 -8.43 -19.12
C ILE A 233 5.62 -9.93 -18.88
N GLY A 234 6.60 -10.48 -19.60
CA GLY A 234 7.01 -11.87 -19.45
C GLY A 234 7.79 -12.15 -18.14
N PRO A 235 8.00 -13.43 -17.80
CA PRO A 235 8.72 -13.83 -16.59
C PRO A 235 10.17 -13.36 -16.56
N GLU A 236 10.82 -13.17 -17.72
CA GLU A 236 12.19 -12.65 -17.83
C GLU A 236 12.27 -11.21 -17.34
N HIS A 237 11.47 -10.30 -17.91
CA HIS A 237 11.37 -8.92 -17.44
C HIS A 237 10.86 -8.83 -15.99
N ALA A 238 9.96 -9.71 -15.55
CA ALA A 238 9.54 -9.72 -14.16
C ALA A 238 10.69 -10.09 -13.20
N ASN A 239 11.56 -11.04 -13.60
CA ASN A 239 12.77 -11.38 -12.84
C ASN A 239 13.79 -10.25 -12.81
N GLU A 240 13.82 -9.42 -13.84
CA GLU A 240 14.77 -8.34 -13.97
C GLU A 240 14.32 -7.06 -13.26
N PHE A 241 13.08 -6.62 -13.48
CA PHE A 241 12.59 -5.32 -13.02
C PHE A 241 11.65 -5.41 -11.81
N VAL A 242 10.81 -6.45 -11.72
CA VAL A 242 9.76 -6.50 -10.69
C VAL A 242 10.28 -7.10 -9.39
N PHE A 243 10.84 -8.32 -9.42
CA PHE A 243 11.23 -9.01 -8.20
C PHE A 243 12.33 -8.28 -7.41
N PRO A 244 13.40 -7.74 -8.03
CA PRO A 244 14.41 -6.98 -7.29
C PRO A 244 13.82 -5.74 -6.58
N ALA A 245 12.89 -5.03 -7.22
CA ALA A 245 12.19 -3.90 -6.59
C ALA A 245 11.33 -4.36 -5.40
N ILE A 246 10.63 -5.49 -5.52
CA ILE A 246 9.85 -6.07 -4.40
C ILE A 246 10.78 -6.53 -3.26
N GLU A 247 11.92 -7.14 -3.57
CA GLU A 247 12.93 -7.59 -2.59
C GLU A 247 13.52 -6.41 -1.82
N TYR A 248 13.91 -5.35 -2.54
CA TYR A 248 14.36 -4.10 -1.95
C TYR A 248 13.31 -3.53 -0.99
N LYS A 249 12.05 -3.44 -1.41
CA LYS A 249 10.96 -2.92 -0.57
C LYS A 249 10.69 -3.79 0.66
N ALA A 250 10.76 -5.11 0.50
CA ALA A 250 10.59 -6.06 1.60
C ALA A 250 11.65 -5.88 2.70
N SER A 251 12.85 -5.41 2.36
CA SER A 251 13.92 -5.13 3.34
C SER A 251 13.56 -4.04 4.36
N PHE A 252 12.61 -3.16 4.05
CA PHE A 252 12.11 -2.12 4.97
C PHE A 252 10.94 -2.60 5.83
N THR A 253 10.30 -3.70 5.45
CA THR A 253 9.30 -4.37 6.27
C THR A 253 10.01 -5.26 7.29
N GLY A 254 9.42 -5.43 8.49
CA GLY A 254 9.94 -6.37 9.47
C GLY A 254 10.05 -7.74 8.82
N SER A 255 11.19 -8.40 9.00
CA SER A 255 11.60 -9.63 8.32
C SER A 255 10.71 -10.86 8.56
N GLN A 256 9.50 -10.70 9.08
CA GLN A 256 8.54 -11.79 9.32
C GLN A 256 7.12 -11.48 8.83
N HIS A 257 6.91 -10.30 8.23
CA HIS A 257 5.57 -9.71 8.08
C HIS A 257 5.37 -9.11 6.68
N LEU A 258 5.40 -9.96 5.65
CA LEU A 258 5.25 -9.56 4.25
C LEU A 258 3.99 -10.15 3.63
N SER A 259 3.10 -9.27 3.17
CA SER A 259 1.97 -9.62 2.30
C SER A 259 2.32 -9.27 0.86
N LEU A 260 2.27 -10.28 -0.02
CA LEU A 260 2.43 -10.10 -1.46
C LEU A 260 1.10 -10.30 -2.16
N ARG A 261 0.74 -9.36 -3.02
CA ARG A 261 -0.39 -9.50 -3.95
C ARG A 261 0.13 -9.62 -5.38
N TRP A 262 -0.51 -10.55 -6.10
CA TRP A 262 -0.31 -10.78 -7.53
C TRP A 262 -1.68 -10.87 -8.20
N LYS A 263 -1.90 -10.08 -9.25
CA LYS A 263 -3.04 -10.29 -10.14
C LYS A 263 -2.68 -11.41 -11.10
N ARG A 264 -3.50 -12.46 -11.16
CA ARG A 264 -3.20 -13.67 -11.94
C ARG A 264 -3.59 -13.45 -13.41
N CYS A 265 -2.69 -12.88 -14.21
CA CYS A 265 -2.80 -12.89 -15.66
C CYS A 265 -2.08 -14.13 -16.21
N THR A 266 -2.87 -15.15 -16.56
CA THR A 266 -2.66 -16.35 -17.43
C THR A 266 -1.28 -16.91 -17.82
N ALA A 267 -0.14 -16.23 -17.67
CA ALA A 267 1.18 -16.79 -17.95
C ALA A 267 1.67 -17.63 -16.75
N PRO A 268 2.07 -18.91 -16.96
CA PRO A 268 2.67 -19.70 -15.90
C PRO A 268 4.05 -19.12 -15.61
N PHE A 269 4.17 -18.31 -14.55
CA PHE A 269 5.47 -18.02 -13.95
C PHE A 269 6.12 -19.35 -13.59
N GLY A 270 7.17 -19.71 -14.33
CA GLY A 270 7.86 -20.98 -14.16
C GLY A 270 8.40 -21.15 -12.74
N TYR A 271 8.71 -22.39 -12.38
CA TYR A 271 9.20 -22.80 -11.05
C TYR A 271 10.36 -21.92 -10.51
N ASN A 272 11.17 -21.34 -11.39
CA ASN A 272 12.29 -20.44 -11.03
C ASN A 272 11.85 -19.05 -10.51
N SER A 273 10.72 -18.51 -10.96
CA SER A 273 10.16 -17.26 -10.42
C SER A 273 9.57 -17.49 -9.02
N PHE A 274 8.99 -18.67 -8.78
CA PHE A 274 8.63 -19.12 -7.43
C PHE A 274 9.88 -19.37 -6.55
N ALA A 275 11.01 -19.80 -7.12
CA ALA A 275 12.26 -19.99 -6.40
C ALA A 275 12.90 -18.66 -5.91
N ARG A 276 12.70 -17.54 -6.61
CA ARG A 276 13.08 -16.19 -6.13
C ARG A 276 12.13 -15.63 -5.09
N LEU A 277 10.82 -15.90 -5.21
CA LEU A 277 9.90 -15.74 -4.07
C LEU A 277 10.33 -16.58 -2.85
N TYR A 278 10.97 -17.73 -3.07
CA TYR A 278 11.65 -18.50 -2.03
C TYR A 278 13.01 -17.91 -1.56
N ARG A 279 13.64 -16.99 -2.30
CA ARG A 279 14.81 -16.25 -1.80
C ARG A 279 14.43 -15.20 -0.78
N LEU A 280 13.29 -14.52 -0.95
CA LEU A 280 12.65 -13.76 0.13
C LEU A 280 12.48 -14.64 1.38
N TYR A 281 11.99 -15.87 1.23
CA TYR A 281 11.94 -16.86 2.32
C TYR A 281 13.31 -17.17 2.95
N SER A 282 14.39 -17.24 2.17
CA SER A 282 15.75 -17.55 2.65
C SER A 282 16.47 -16.39 3.35
N MET A 283 16.00 -15.15 3.16
CA MET A 283 16.46 -13.95 3.90
C MET A 283 15.79 -13.81 5.27
N GLY A 284 15.08 -14.84 5.73
CA GLY A 284 14.30 -14.82 6.96
C GLY A 284 12.88 -14.27 6.80
N VAL A 285 12.54 -13.70 5.63
CA VAL A 285 11.23 -13.08 5.32
C VAL A 285 10.13 -14.12 5.21
N ARG A 286 9.34 -14.28 6.27
CA ARG A 286 8.19 -15.19 6.31
C ARG A 286 7.02 -14.60 5.49
N CYS A 287 7.00 -14.87 4.19
CA CYS A 287 5.96 -14.35 3.29
C CYS A 287 4.69 -15.23 3.29
N ARG A 288 3.51 -14.61 3.33
CA ARG A 288 2.22 -15.25 2.96
C ARG A 288 1.65 -14.54 1.74
N THR A 289 1.44 -15.28 0.67
CA THR A 289 0.74 -14.81 -0.54
C THR A 289 -0.77 -14.89 -0.30
N ALA A 290 -1.48 -13.77 -0.45
CA ALA A 290 -2.93 -13.78 -0.58
C ALA A 290 -3.27 -13.82 -2.08
N ALA A 291 -3.55 -15.00 -2.61
CA ALA A 291 -4.13 -15.14 -3.95
C ALA A 291 -5.65 -14.96 -3.80
N TYR A 292 -6.16 -13.81 -4.22
CA TYR A 292 -7.60 -13.64 -4.44
C TYR A 292 -7.90 -14.05 -5.88
N ALA A 293 -8.82 -14.99 -6.04
CA ALA A 293 -9.34 -15.43 -7.34
C ALA A 293 -10.32 -14.39 -7.90
#